data_AF-A0A0F8ICM9-F1
#
_entry.id   AF-A0A0F8ICM9-F1
#
_cell.length_a   1.000
_cell.length_b   1.000
_cell.length_c   1.000
_cell.angle_alpha   90.00
_cell.angle_beta   90.00
_cell.angle_gamma   90.00
#
_symmetry.space_group_name_H-M   'P 1'
#
loop_
_entity.id
_entity.type
_entity.pdbx_description
1 polymer ?
#
loop_
_entity_poly.entity_id
_entity_poly.type
_entity_poly.pdbx_seq_one_letter_code
_entity_poly.pdbx_strand_id
1 'polypeptide(L)'
;MKIRVVSSRDEILSLNPNEKVIHLAFRPSNKDIFLLVETCPKLEIVQLPSSYQRTMSKSMEMFLEMQKIQLIEGDVWGHRKDINEYYTVPSSVMNKIRNMKVDGIPNDKIAEKMSKESKLNQKMIHYILNKKPLEL
;
A
#
# COMPACT_ATOMS: atom_id res chain seq x y z
N MET A 1 0.83 9.83 -4.85
CA MET A 1 0.09 8.68 -4.27
C MET A 1 -0.02 8.89 -2.76
N LYS A 2 -1.12 8.46 -2.14
CA LYS A 2 -1.31 8.49 -0.69
C LYS A 2 -1.57 7.08 -0.18
N ILE A 3 -1.14 6.79 1.04
CA ILE A 3 -1.37 5.55 1.77
C ILE A 3 -2.16 5.93 3.01
N ARG A 4 -3.37 5.40 3.17
CA ARG A 4 -4.15 5.61 4.39
C ARG A 4 -3.56 4.78 5.52
N VAL A 5 -3.22 5.41 6.64
CA VAL A 5 -2.65 4.73 7.81
C VAL A 5 -3.76 4.46 8.82
N VAL A 6 -3.90 3.20 9.21
CA VAL A 6 -4.95 2.74 10.14
C VAL A 6 -4.26 2.10 11.34
N SER A 7 -4.47 2.69 12.51
CA SER A 7 -3.75 2.30 13.74
C SER A 7 -4.56 1.40 14.67
N SER A 8 -5.88 1.41 14.55
CA SER A 8 -6.76 0.51 15.32
C SER A 8 -7.86 -0.09 14.45
N ARG A 9 -8.46 -1.17 14.96
CA ARG A 9 -9.56 -1.88 14.31
C ARG A 9 -10.83 -1.04 14.19
N ASP A 10 -11.08 -0.20 15.20
CA ASP A 10 -12.29 0.61 15.30
C ASP A 10 -12.38 1.66 14.18
N GLU A 11 -11.23 2.06 13.63
CA GLU A 11 -11.17 3.00 12.51
C GLU A 11 -11.71 2.43 11.21
N ILE A 12 -11.73 1.09 11.03
CA ILE A 12 -12.06 0.47 9.74
C ILE A 12 -13.42 0.95 9.23
N LEU A 13 -14.43 0.99 10.08
CA LEU A 13 -15.81 1.39 9.72
C LEU A 13 -15.93 2.86 9.30
N SER A 14 -14.97 3.69 9.66
CA SER A 14 -14.95 5.12 9.34
C SER A 14 -14.14 5.46 8.10
N LEU A 15 -13.50 4.45 7.47
CA LEU A 15 -12.66 4.66 6.30
C LEU A 15 -13.47 5.15 5.10
N ASN A 16 -12.84 5.97 4.27
CA ASN A 16 -13.43 6.38 3.02
C ASN A 16 -13.58 5.15 2.09
N PRO A 17 -14.77 4.85 1.54
CA PRO A 17 -14.94 3.68 0.66
C PRO A 17 -14.06 3.68 -0.61
N ASN A 18 -13.51 4.83 -0.98
CA ASN A 18 -12.62 4.99 -2.12
C ASN A 18 -11.13 4.82 -1.77
N GLU A 19 -10.78 4.45 -0.53
CA GLU A 19 -9.39 4.14 -0.19
C GLU A 19 -8.86 3.00 -1.05
N LYS A 20 -7.69 3.22 -1.67
CA LYS A 20 -7.06 2.26 -2.59
C LYS A 20 -5.85 1.55 -2.00
N VAL A 21 -5.13 2.23 -1.11
CA VAL A 21 -3.88 1.72 -0.52
C VAL A 21 -3.93 2.00 0.97
N ILE A 22 -3.98 0.93 1.76
CA ILE A 22 -4.10 1.02 3.22
C ILE A 22 -2.89 0.35 3.86
N HIS A 23 -2.31 1.02 4.85
CA HIS A 23 -1.34 0.44 5.77
C HIS A 23 -2.01 0.17 7.12
N LEU A 24 -1.99 -1.08 7.58
CA LEU A 24 -2.47 -1.44 8.91
C LEU A 24 -1.27 -1.48 9.86
N ALA A 25 -1.23 -0.53 10.80
CA ALA A 25 -0.21 -0.45 11.85
C ALA A 25 -0.53 -1.34 13.07
N PHE A 26 -1.50 -2.24 12.92
CA PHE A 26 -1.84 -3.28 13.88
C PHE A 26 -1.98 -4.63 13.16
N ARG A 27 -1.95 -5.73 13.91
CA ARG A 27 -2.12 -7.07 13.36
C ARG A 27 -3.60 -7.38 13.12
N PRO A 28 -4.08 -7.48 11.87
CA PRO A 28 -5.48 -7.75 11.61
C PRO A 28 -5.84 -9.22 11.91
N SER A 29 -7.05 -9.42 12.44
CA SER A 29 -7.74 -10.70 12.46
C SER A 29 -8.45 -10.93 11.12
N ASN A 30 -8.97 -12.15 10.91
CA ASN A 30 -9.75 -12.44 9.71
C ASN A 30 -10.99 -11.54 9.58
N LYS A 31 -11.66 -11.26 10.70
CA LYS A 31 -12.83 -10.36 10.75
C LYS A 31 -12.45 -8.94 10.32
N ASP A 32 -11.28 -8.45 10.76
CA ASP A 32 -10.81 -7.12 10.40
C ASP A 32 -10.58 -7.00 8.89
N ILE A 33 -10.00 -8.02 8.26
CA ILE A 33 -9.80 -8.02 6.80
C ILE A 33 -11.13 -8.06 6.05
N PHE A 34 -12.08 -8.90 6.46
CA PHE A 34 -13.39 -8.93 5.81
C PHE A 34 -14.09 -7.58 5.89
N LEU A 35 -14.09 -6.98 7.08
CA LEU A 35 -14.67 -5.66 7.30
C LEU A 35 -13.97 -4.58 6.48
N LEU A 36 -12.64 -4.66 6.35
CA LEU A 36 -11.85 -3.73 5.55
C LEU A 36 -12.22 -3.78 4.07
N VAL A 37 -12.36 -4.99 3.51
CA VAL A 37 -12.75 -5.19 2.11
C VAL A 37 -14.18 -4.72 1.86
N GLU A 38 -15.10 -4.97 2.80
CA GLU A 38 -16.48 -4.49 2.74
C GLU A 38 -16.55 -2.95 2.79
N THR A 39 -15.79 -2.34 3.71
CA THR A 39 -15.82 -0.88 3.90
C THR A 39 -15.15 -0.15 2.73
N CYS A 40 -14.08 -0.70 2.16
CA CYS A 40 -13.29 -0.09 1.10
C CYS A 40 -13.37 -0.93 -0.20
N PRO A 41 -14.49 -0.89 -0.96
CA PRO A 41 -14.65 -1.69 -2.17
C PRO A 41 -13.71 -1.30 -3.32
N LYS A 42 -12.96 -0.19 -3.19
CA LYS A 42 -11.91 0.24 -4.15
C LYS A 42 -10.50 -0.12 -3.69
N LEU A 43 -10.36 -0.91 -2.62
CA LEU A 43 -9.07 -1.31 -2.09
C LEU A 43 -8.30 -2.13 -3.13
N GLU A 44 -7.04 -1.75 -3.36
CA GLU A 44 -6.13 -2.41 -4.31
C GLU A 44 -4.93 -3.01 -3.55
N ILE A 45 -4.50 -2.39 -2.45
CA ILE A 45 -3.34 -2.82 -1.65
C ILE A 45 -3.64 -2.78 -0.15
N VAL A 46 -3.27 -3.87 0.53
CA VAL A 46 -3.06 -3.91 1.97
C VAL A 46 -1.55 -4.02 2.24
N GLN A 47 -1.00 -3.01 2.91
CA GLN A 47 0.39 -2.98 3.37
C GLN A 47 0.47 -3.35 4.85
N LEU A 48 1.32 -4.32 5.19
CA LEU A 48 1.58 -4.73 6.56
C LEU A 48 3.07 -4.65 6.92
N PRO A 49 3.41 -4.34 8.18
CA PRO A 49 4.74 -4.65 8.71
C PRO A 49 5.07 -6.13 8.55
N SER A 50 6.34 -6.43 8.35
CA SER A 50 6.85 -7.79 8.09
C SER A 50 6.43 -8.81 9.16
N SER A 51 6.45 -8.39 10.43
CA SER A 51 6.07 -9.19 11.59
C SER A 51 4.59 -9.60 11.58
N TYR A 52 3.72 -8.76 11.01
CA TYR A 52 2.29 -9.06 10.93
C TYR A 52 1.98 -9.93 9.72
N GLN A 53 2.60 -9.62 8.57
CA GLN A 53 2.40 -10.39 7.35
C GLN A 53 2.83 -11.86 7.50
N ARG A 54 3.98 -12.14 8.15
CA ARG A 54 4.49 -13.51 8.36
C ARG A 54 3.53 -14.44 9.08
N THR A 55 2.56 -13.88 9.78
CA THR A 55 1.64 -14.61 10.64
C THR A 55 0.21 -14.60 10.13
N MET A 56 0.00 -14.07 8.93
CA MET A 56 -1.27 -14.19 8.25
C MET A 56 -1.52 -15.64 7.84
N SER A 57 -2.78 -16.05 7.94
CA SER A 57 -3.19 -17.37 7.48
C SER A 57 -3.18 -17.45 5.96
N LYS A 58 -2.86 -18.63 5.42
CA LYS A 58 -2.89 -18.86 3.97
C LYS A 58 -4.28 -18.60 3.36
N SER A 59 -5.34 -18.98 4.07
CA SER A 59 -6.72 -18.73 3.67
C SER A 59 -7.01 -17.23 3.50
N MET A 60 -6.41 -16.38 4.34
CA MET A 60 -6.61 -14.94 4.21
C MET A 60 -5.83 -14.35 3.04
N GLU A 61 -4.62 -14.84 2.77
CA GLU A 61 -3.90 -14.47 1.54
C GLU A 61 -4.72 -14.82 0.29
N MET A 62 -5.28 -16.04 0.25
CA MET A 62 -6.14 -16.49 -0.85
C MET A 62 -7.39 -15.61 -0.98
N PHE A 63 -8.02 -15.25 0.13
CA PHE A 63 -9.18 -14.36 0.10
C PHE A 63 -8.84 -13.00 -0.51
N LEU A 64 -7.75 -12.36 -0.07
CA LEU A 64 -7.31 -11.07 -0.64
C LEU A 64 -7.00 -11.21 -2.13
N GLU A 65 -6.34 -12.29 -2.53
CA GLU A 65 -6.04 -12.59 -3.94
C GLU A 65 -7.32 -12.74 -4.78
N MET A 66 -8.33 -13.45 -4.28
CA MET A 66 -9.64 -13.57 -4.93
C MET A 66 -10.34 -12.22 -5.11
N GLN A 67 -10.16 -11.30 -4.14
CA GLN A 67 -10.65 -9.92 -4.22
C GLN A 67 -9.77 -9.02 -5.09
N LYS A 68 -8.70 -9.55 -5.70
CA LYS A 68 -7.69 -8.81 -6.49
C LYS A 68 -6.97 -7.73 -5.67
N ILE A 69 -6.83 -7.96 -4.37
CA ILE A 69 -6.13 -7.07 -3.43
C ILE A 69 -4.73 -7.63 -3.19
N GLN A 70 -3.71 -6.80 -3.41
CA GLN A 70 -2.33 -7.19 -3.18
C GLN A 70 -1.94 -7.00 -1.72
N LEU A 71 -1.45 -8.07 -1.10
CA LEU A 71 -0.80 -8.01 0.21
C LEU A 71 0.70 -7.74 0.03
N ILE A 72 1.18 -6.62 0.57
CA ILE A 72 2.59 -6.22 0.46
C ILE A 72 3.21 -5.94 1.82
N GLU A 73 4.51 -6.20 1.92
CA GLU A 73 5.30 -5.85 3.10
C GLU A 73 5.70 -4.38 3.05
N GLY A 74 5.56 -3.64 4.15
CA GLY A 74 6.10 -2.29 4.24
C GLY A 74 5.68 -1.58 5.50
N ASP A 75 6.36 -0.49 5.80
CA ASP A 75 6.14 0.30 7.00
C ASP A 75 6.07 1.79 6.64
N VAL A 76 5.42 2.58 7.49
CA VAL A 76 5.34 4.04 7.41
C VAL A 76 6.15 4.69 8.54
N TRP A 77 7.29 4.09 8.89
CA TRP A 77 8.09 4.50 10.04
C TRP A 77 8.41 6.00 10.07
N GLY A 78 8.20 6.62 11.23
CA GLY A 78 8.34 8.06 11.47
C GLY A 78 7.13 8.90 11.04
N HIS A 79 6.06 8.30 10.54
CA HIS A 79 4.82 9.00 10.22
C HIS A 79 3.99 9.28 11.48
N ARG A 80 3.54 10.53 11.62
CA ARG A 80 2.65 10.97 12.70
C ARG A 80 1.20 11.01 12.24
N LYS A 81 0.49 9.90 12.46
CA LYS A 81 -0.93 9.73 12.10
C LYS A 81 -1.83 10.76 12.77
N ASP A 82 -1.48 11.19 13.98
CA ASP A 82 -2.18 12.22 14.74
C ASP A 82 -2.13 13.61 14.08
N ILE A 83 -1.14 13.87 13.22
CA ILE A 83 -1.07 15.09 12.40
C ILE A 83 -1.72 14.87 11.03
N ASN A 84 -1.47 13.72 10.41
CA ASN A 84 -1.97 13.43 9.07
C ASN A 84 -2.28 11.95 8.96
N GLU A 85 -3.52 11.60 8.63
CA GLU A 85 -3.95 10.22 8.52
C GLU A 85 -3.41 9.49 7.27
N TYR A 86 -2.78 10.23 6.37
CA TYR A 86 -2.21 9.74 5.12
C TYR A 86 -0.69 9.90 5.10
N TYR A 87 0.00 8.80 4.86
CA TYR A 87 1.38 8.86 4.38
C TYR A 87 1.36 9.22 2.89
N THR A 88 1.84 10.43 2.56
CA THR A 88 1.94 10.88 1.17
C THR A 88 3.32 10.54 0.62
N VAL A 89 3.36 9.76 -0.46
CA VAL A 89 4.62 9.49 -1.17
C VAL A 89 5.18 10.81 -1.72
N PRO A 90 6.43 11.18 -1.41
CA PRO A 90 7.01 12.43 -1.88
C PRO A 90 6.94 12.58 -3.41
N SER A 91 6.65 13.78 -3.89
CA SER A 91 6.60 14.07 -5.33
C SER A 91 7.95 13.82 -6.01
N SER A 92 9.07 14.05 -5.32
CA SER A 92 10.41 13.74 -5.79
C SER A 92 10.59 12.26 -6.15
N VAL A 93 10.06 11.35 -5.31
CA VAL A 93 10.07 9.90 -5.55
C VAL A 93 9.21 9.57 -6.78
N MET A 94 8.00 10.12 -6.86
CA MET A 94 7.09 9.91 -7.99
C MET A 94 7.69 10.40 -9.32
N ASN A 95 8.28 11.59 -9.31
CA ASN A 95 8.90 12.20 -10.48
C ASN A 95 10.12 11.39 -10.94
N LYS A 96 10.95 10.91 -10.00
CA LYS A 96 12.10 10.08 -10.33
C LYS A 96 11.69 8.75 -10.99
N ILE A 97 10.68 8.07 -10.44
CA ILE A 97 10.10 6.85 -11.05
C ILE A 97 9.61 7.15 -12.47
N ARG A 98 8.90 8.28 -12.67
CA ARG A 98 8.36 8.67 -13.97
C ARG A 98 9.46 8.98 -14.99
N ASN A 99 10.47 9.75 -14.60
CA ASN A 99 11.59 10.10 -15.47
C ASN A 99 12.33 8.83 -15.92
N MET A 100 12.66 7.94 -14.97
CA MET A 100 13.30 6.66 -15.30
C MET A 100 12.46 5.80 -16.26
N LYS A 101 11.13 5.81 -16.13
CA LYS A 101 10.22 5.11 -17.03
C LYS A 101 10.22 5.73 -18.43
N VAL A 102 10.24 7.07 -18.53
CA VAL A 102 10.34 7.82 -19.79
C VAL A 102 11.68 7.57 -20.47
N ASP A 103 12.76 7.45 -19.71
CA ASP A 103 14.11 7.09 -20.17
C ASP A 103 14.22 5.63 -20.66
N GLY A 104 13.11 4.87 -20.66
CA GLY A 104 13.05 3.49 -21.14
C GLY A 104 13.69 2.46 -20.20
N ILE A 105 13.96 2.83 -18.94
CA ILE A 105 14.54 1.90 -17.96
C ILE A 105 13.50 0.79 -17.66
N PRO A 106 13.89 -0.49 -17.69
CA PRO A 106 12.98 -1.59 -17.35
C PRO A 106 12.41 -1.46 -15.92
N ASN A 107 11.11 -1.75 -15.77
CA ASN A 107 10.38 -1.60 -14.50
C ASN A 107 11.08 -2.27 -13.31
N ASP A 108 11.65 -3.47 -13.48
CA ASP A 108 12.35 -4.19 -12.41
C ASP A 108 13.60 -3.46 -11.95
N LYS A 109 14.37 -2.86 -12.87
CA LYS A 109 15.53 -2.04 -12.53
C LYS A 109 15.13 -0.75 -11.82
N ILE A 110 14.00 -0.15 -12.21
CA ILE A 110 13.44 1.01 -11.50
C ILE A 110 13.05 0.60 -10.08
N ALA A 111 12.32 -0.51 -9.91
CA ALA A 111 11.88 -0.99 -8.62
C ALA A 111 13.04 -1.30 -7.67
N GLU A 112 14.07 -1.99 -8.16
CA GLU A 112 15.26 -2.31 -7.38
C GLU A 112 15.95 -1.03 -6.88
N LYS A 113 16.23 -0.08 -7.78
CA LYS A 113 16.88 1.18 -7.43
C LYS A 113 16.04 2.00 -6.46
N MET A 114 14.77 2.21 -6.79
CA MET A 114 13.89 3.06 -5.99
C MET A 114 13.57 2.47 -4.62
N SER A 115 13.61 1.15 -4.46
CA SER A 115 13.47 0.52 -3.13
C SER A 115 14.64 0.79 -2.18
N LYS A 116 15.84 1.08 -2.73
CA LYS A 116 17.03 1.44 -1.93
C LYS A 116 17.07 2.91 -1.58
N GLU A 117 16.46 3.75 -2.43
CA GLU A 117 16.49 5.22 -2.31
C GLU A 117 15.22 5.81 -1.67
N SER A 118 14.20 5.00 -1.43
CA SER A 118 12.92 5.43 -0.85
C SER A 118 12.46 4.49 0.27
N LYS A 119 11.41 4.88 0.99
CA LYS A 119 10.75 4.04 2.01
C LYS A 119 9.78 3.01 1.41
N LEU A 120 9.73 2.85 0.09
CA LEU A 120 8.79 1.97 -0.60
C LEU A 120 9.48 0.68 -1.01
N ASN A 121 8.84 -0.47 -0.79
CA ASN A 121 9.37 -1.74 -1.28
C ASN A 121 9.19 -1.87 -2.81
N GLN A 122 9.85 -2.86 -3.42
CA GLN A 122 9.77 -3.09 -4.86
C GLN A 122 8.34 -3.31 -5.35
N LYS A 123 7.51 -4.07 -4.61
CA LYS A 123 6.12 -4.34 -4.99
C LYS A 123 5.27 -3.06 -5.09
N MET A 124 5.46 -2.12 -4.15
CA MET A 124 4.79 -0.82 -4.18
C MET A 124 5.28 0.03 -5.37
N ILE A 125 6.58 -0.02 -5.68
CA ILE A 125 7.10 0.66 -6.88
C ILE A 125 6.50 0.08 -8.16
N HIS A 126 6.38 -1.25 -8.27
CA HIS A 126 5.70 -1.90 -9.40
C HIS A 126 4.25 -1.48 -9.51
N TYR A 127 3.53 -1.40 -8.39
CA TYR A 127 2.16 -0.88 -8.37
C TYR A 127 2.09 0.54 -8.94
N ILE A 128 3.00 1.44 -8.52
CA ILE A 128 3.08 2.81 -9.03
C ILE A 128 3.37 2.82 -10.54
N LEU A 129 4.29 1.97 -11.01
CA LEU A 129 4.66 1.88 -12.43
C LEU A 129 3.52 1.35 -13.31
N ASN A 130 2.70 0.44 -12.78
CA ASN A 130 1.60 -0.20 -13.51
C ASN A 130 0.29 0.60 -13.45
N LYS A 131 0.16 1.55 -12.52
CA LYS A 131 -0.93 2.52 -12.55
C LYS A 131 -0.84 3.34 -13.84
N LYS A 132 -1.91 3.30 -14.63
CA LYS A 132 -2.11 4.27 -15.71
C LYS A 132 -2.02 5.67 -15.08
N PRO A 133 -1.30 6.62 -15.69
CA PRO A 133 -1.39 8.01 -15.28
C PRO A 133 -2.88 8.37 -15.30
N LEU A 134 -3.45 8.83 -14.18
CA LEU A 134 -4.70 9.55 -14.27
C LEU A 134 -4.40 10.75 -15.18
N GLU A 135 -5.09 10.79 -16.32
CA GLU A 135 -5.20 12.03 -17.09
C GLU A 135 -5.71 13.09 -16.11
N LEU A 136 -4.95 14.19 -16.04
CA LEU A 136 -5.24 15.36 -15.22
C LEU A 136 -6.55 16.00 -15.68
#